data_AF-A0A892I761-F1
#
_entry.id   AF-A0A892I761-F1
#
_cell.length_a   1.000
_cell.length_b   1.000
_cell.length_c   1.000
_cell.angle_alpha   90.00
_cell.angle_beta   90.00
_cell.angle_gamma   90.00
#
_symmetry.space_group_name_H-M   'P 1'
#
loop_
_entity.id
_entity.type
_entity.pdbx_description
1 polymer ?
#
loop_
_entity_poly.entity_id
_entity_poly.type
_entity_poly.pdbx_seq_one_letter_code
_entity_poly.pdbx_strand_id
1 'polypeptide(L)'
;MPLAGLTLAAAAHAENEYSISLGGGFAPRYQGSNQYRGVVAPSFSAKFGNGFFIGGDDGAGYRLDLPHGAFVSAAVNYDPGRADKNRFDLPGSDYLKGMGRIPGSVLVGVRAGVTLFGSAMLSATIETPVTHTSRGVSGHVDLAVPVFKAGRHEIVVTGSVHGGTGRYMQTFYGVTDAQSMASRFRPYSVGGGIDSASMSVAWNWSLSQHWSLLATAGVTRLLGRYGDSPIVQSRSNYYGMAGVSYKF
;
A
#
# COMPACT_ATOMS: atom_id res chain seq x y z
N MET A 1 -13.98 -40.23 -42.50
CA MET A 1 -13.38 -39.19 -41.65
C MET A 1 -14.11 -39.17 -40.32
N PRO A 2 -13.59 -39.82 -39.26
CA PRO A 2 -14.16 -39.67 -37.93
C PRO A 2 -13.15 -39.24 -36.85
N LEU A 3 -13.68 -38.49 -35.89
CA LEU A 3 -13.29 -38.35 -34.48
C LEU A 3 -11.80 -38.19 -34.09
N ALA A 4 -11.47 -37.00 -33.61
CA ALA A 4 -10.60 -36.76 -32.46
C ALA A 4 -11.29 -35.66 -31.65
N GLY A 5 -11.86 -35.90 -30.47
CA GLY A 5 -11.14 -36.37 -29.28
C GLY A 5 -10.90 -35.16 -28.38
N LEU A 6 -11.97 -34.58 -27.82
CA LEU A 6 -11.91 -33.61 -26.74
C LEU A 6 -11.35 -34.34 -25.51
N THR A 7 -10.03 -34.40 -25.38
CA THR A 7 -9.41 -34.79 -24.13
C THR A 7 -9.57 -33.62 -23.16
N LEU A 8 -10.45 -33.81 -22.17
CA LEU A 8 -10.40 -33.11 -20.90
C LEU A 8 -8.96 -33.17 -20.38
N ALA A 9 -8.21 -32.09 -20.55
CA ALA A 9 -7.18 -31.77 -19.58
C ALA A 9 -7.96 -31.34 -18.33
N ALA A 10 -8.03 -32.23 -17.34
CA ALA A 10 -8.43 -31.85 -16.00
C ALA A 10 -7.60 -30.61 -15.65
N ALA A 11 -8.24 -29.45 -15.64
CA ALA A 11 -7.70 -28.29 -14.95
C ALA A 11 -7.45 -28.81 -13.54
N ALA A 12 -6.18 -28.96 -13.17
CA ALA A 12 -5.82 -29.08 -11.77
C ALA A 12 -6.61 -27.96 -11.09
N HIS A 13 -7.58 -28.34 -10.24
CA HIS A 13 -8.45 -27.40 -9.57
C HIS A 13 -7.55 -26.54 -8.70
N ALA A 14 -7.06 -25.44 -9.26
CA ALA A 14 -6.32 -24.46 -8.54
C ALA A 14 -7.36 -23.79 -7.64
N GLU A 15 -7.28 -24.09 -6.34
CA GLU A 15 -8.29 -23.73 -5.36
C GLU A 15 -8.48 -22.22 -5.34
N ASN A 16 -9.71 -21.77 -5.57
CA ASN A 16 -10.06 -20.37 -5.39
C ASN A 16 -10.14 -20.10 -3.89
N GLU A 17 -9.38 -19.12 -3.42
CA GLU A 17 -9.38 -18.73 -2.02
C GLU A 17 -10.17 -17.45 -1.85
N TYR A 18 -11.14 -17.47 -0.93
CA TYR A 18 -11.94 -16.30 -0.58
C TYR A 18 -11.74 -15.98 0.89
N SER A 19 -11.64 -14.70 1.22
CA SER A 19 -11.64 -14.25 2.60
C SER A 19 -12.35 -12.92 2.79
N ILE A 20 -12.92 -12.76 3.98
CA ILE A 20 -13.40 -11.49 4.49
C ILE A 20 -12.61 -11.13 5.74
N SER A 21 -12.27 -9.86 5.90
CA SER A 21 -11.57 -9.37 7.07
C SER A 21 -12.18 -8.09 7.60
N LEU A 22 -12.10 -7.95 8.92
CA LEU A 22 -12.42 -6.72 9.60
C LEU A 22 -11.26 -6.38 10.55
N GLY A 23 -10.68 -5.22 10.34
CA GLY A 23 -9.62 -4.68 11.17
C GLY A 23 -9.90 -3.25 11.62
N GLY A 24 -9.12 -2.84 12.60
CA GLY A 24 -9.09 -1.47 13.08
C GLY A 24 -7.68 -1.08 13.53
N GLY A 25 -7.42 0.21 13.55
CA GLY A 25 -6.09 0.70 13.87
C GLY A 25 -6.01 2.20 14.05
N PHE A 26 -4.79 2.70 14.10
CA PHE A 26 -4.48 4.12 14.08
C PHE A 26 -3.41 4.40 13.04
N ALA A 27 -3.51 5.56 12.40
CA ALA A 27 -2.56 6.04 11.42
C ALA A 27 -2.44 7.58 11.55
N PRO A 28 -1.34 8.19 11.08
CA PRO A 28 -1.27 9.63 10.97
C PRO A 28 -2.40 10.13 10.04
N ARG A 29 -2.88 11.35 10.29
CA ARG A 29 -3.96 11.94 9.48
C ARG A 29 -3.55 12.15 8.01
N TYR A 30 -2.26 12.36 7.78
CA TYR A 30 -1.58 12.37 6.48
C TYR A 30 -0.08 12.17 6.74
N GLN A 31 0.70 11.81 5.73
CA GLN A 31 2.16 11.68 5.87
C GLN A 31 2.78 13.00 6.32
N GLY A 32 3.54 12.95 7.41
CA GLY A 32 4.14 14.11 8.05
C GLY A 32 3.30 14.72 9.19
N SER A 33 2.08 14.24 9.44
CA SER A 33 1.25 14.80 10.52
C SER A 33 1.70 14.35 11.91
N ASN A 34 1.58 15.21 12.91
CA ASN A 34 1.65 14.79 14.33
C ASN A 34 0.26 14.42 14.90
N GLN A 35 -0.78 14.53 14.09
CA GLN A 35 -2.15 14.16 14.45
C GLN A 35 -2.47 12.78 13.90
N TYR A 36 -3.31 12.06 14.65
CA TYR A 36 -3.68 10.68 14.35
C TYR A 36 -5.19 10.54 14.17
N ARG A 37 -5.59 9.46 13.50
CA ARG A 37 -6.98 9.05 13.36
C ARG A 37 -7.12 7.55 13.55
N GLY A 38 -8.28 7.13 14.03
CA GLY A 38 -8.72 5.74 13.94
C GLY A 38 -8.97 5.36 12.48
N VAL A 39 -8.68 4.11 12.15
CA VAL A 39 -8.95 3.50 10.84
C VAL A 39 -9.80 2.27 11.10
N VAL A 40 -10.89 2.12 10.34
CA VAL A 40 -11.67 0.89 10.27
C VAL A 40 -11.49 0.33 8.86
N ALA A 41 -11.07 -0.93 8.78
CA ALA A 41 -10.64 -1.57 7.54
C ALA A 41 -11.42 -2.87 7.33
N PRO A 42 -12.68 -2.79 6.83
CA PRO A 42 -13.31 -3.95 6.24
C PRO A 42 -12.63 -4.25 4.89
N SER A 43 -12.36 -5.51 4.61
CA SER A 43 -11.80 -5.91 3.33
C SER A 43 -12.30 -7.28 2.90
N PHE A 44 -12.25 -7.50 1.59
CA PHE A 44 -12.52 -8.77 0.94
C PHE A 44 -11.31 -9.11 0.09
N SER A 45 -10.97 -10.39 0.04
CA SER A 45 -9.97 -10.90 -0.90
C SER A 45 -10.48 -12.16 -1.59
N ALA A 46 -10.20 -12.24 -2.88
CA ALA A 46 -10.39 -13.42 -3.70
C ALA A 46 -9.11 -13.67 -4.49
N LYS A 47 -8.57 -14.89 -4.45
CA LYS A 47 -7.46 -15.32 -5.29
C LYS A 47 -7.93 -16.49 -6.12
N PHE A 48 -7.76 -16.36 -7.43
CA PHE A 48 -8.19 -17.36 -8.38
C PHE A 48 -6.99 -18.16 -8.85
N GLY A 49 -7.20 -19.46 -9.03
CA GLY A 49 -6.14 -20.38 -9.44
C GLY A 49 -5.48 -20.08 -10.79
N ASN A 50 -6.10 -19.23 -11.60
CA ASN A 50 -5.57 -18.77 -12.89
C ASN A 50 -4.71 -17.49 -12.79
N GLY A 51 -4.47 -16.96 -11.58
CA GLY A 51 -3.63 -15.78 -11.32
C GLY A 51 -4.41 -14.48 -11.11
N PHE A 52 -5.72 -14.45 -11.37
CA PHE A 52 -6.53 -13.27 -11.03
C PHE A 52 -6.64 -13.11 -9.51
N PHE A 53 -6.74 -11.86 -9.06
CA PHE A 53 -6.99 -11.57 -7.65
C PHE A 53 -7.81 -10.29 -7.48
N ILE A 54 -8.48 -10.23 -6.33
CA ILE A 54 -9.11 -9.05 -5.76
C ILE A 54 -8.65 -8.97 -4.31
N GLY A 55 -8.29 -7.79 -3.83
CA GLY A 55 -7.89 -7.53 -2.45
C GLY A 55 -8.17 -6.08 -2.07
N GLY A 56 -8.48 -5.85 -0.79
CA GLY A 56 -8.72 -4.50 -0.27
C GLY A 56 -7.49 -3.59 -0.41
N ASP A 57 -6.29 -4.14 -0.18
CA ASP A 57 -5.03 -3.37 -0.23
C ASP A 57 -4.35 -3.46 -1.61
N ASP A 58 -4.37 -4.63 -2.24
CA ASP A 58 -3.71 -4.87 -3.54
C ASP A 58 -4.56 -4.44 -4.76
N GLY A 59 -5.85 -4.13 -4.55
CA GLY A 59 -6.78 -3.83 -5.63
C GLY A 59 -7.22 -5.09 -6.40
N ALA A 60 -7.58 -4.92 -7.67
CA ALA A 60 -7.96 -6.01 -8.56
C ALA A 60 -6.94 -6.17 -9.68
N GLY A 61 -6.46 -7.39 -9.92
CA GLY A 61 -5.34 -7.60 -10.81
C GLY A 61 -5.10 -9.03 -11.25
N TYR A 62 -3.95 -9.20 -11.88
CA TYR A 62 -3.45 -10.47 -12.35
C TYR A 62 -2.00 -10.64 -11.90
N ARG A 63 -1.67 -11.82 -11.39
CA ARG A 63 -0.34 -12.24 -10.99
C ARG A 63 0.09 -13.43 -11.81
N LEU A 64 1.29 -13.32 -12.39
CA LEU A 64 2.00 -14.40 -13.04
C LEU A 64 3.16 -14.83 -12.14
N ASP A 65 3.07 -16.05 -11.61
CA ASP A 65 4.20 -16.67 -10.93
C ASP A 65 5.19 -17.24 -11.95
N LEU A 66 6.47 -17.00 -11.69
CA LEU A 66 7.60 -17.35 -12.54
C LEU A 66 8.48 -18.38 -11.82
N PRO A 67 9.36 -19.10 -12.55
CA PRO A 67 10.33 -19.99 -11.92
C PRO A 67 11.19 -19.31 -10.86
N HIS A 68 11.78 -20.10 -9.96
CA HIS A 68 12.69 -19.62 -8.91
C HIS A 68 12.04 -18.64 -7.91
N GLY A 69 10.74 -18.75 -7.68
CA GLY A 69 10.03 -17.93 -6.69
C GLY A 69 9.91 -16.46 -7.08
N ALA A 70 10.03 -16.15 -8.38
CA ALA A 70 9.79 -14.83 -8.93
C ALA A 70 8.31 -14.66 -9.33
N PHE A 71 7.86 -13.41 -9.44
CA PHE A 71 6.53 -13.10 -9.95
C PHE A 71 6.49 -11.70 -10.57
N VAL A 72 5.49 -11.50 -11.42
CA VAL A 72 5.08 -10.19 -11.91
C VAL A 72 3.57 -10.09 -11.73
N SER A 73 3.07 -8.93 -11.32
CA SER A 73 1.65 -8.66 -11.23
C SER A 73 1.31 -7.26 -11.72
N ALA A 74 0.11 -7.11 -12.27
CA ALA A 74 -0.48 -5.82 -12.60
C ALA A 74 -1.84 -5.72 -11.92
N ALA A 75 -2.14 -4.56 -11.33
CA ALA A 75 -3.37 -4.34 -10.58
C ALA A 75 -3.90 -2.92 -10.79
N VAL A 76 -5.20 -2.78 -10.58
CA VAL A 76 -5.88 -1.48 -10.49
C VAL A 76 -6.32 -1.30 -9.05
N ASN A 77 -5.95 -0.17 -8.45
CA ASN A 77 -6.38 0.22 -7.11
C ASN A 77 -6.92 1.66 -7.11
N TYR A 78 -7.43 2.10 -5.96
CA TYR A 78 -7.93 3.46 -5.78
C TYR A 78 -7.29 4.13 -4.57
N ASP A 79 -6.66 5.27 -4.80
CA ASP A 79 -6.16 6.14 -3.76
C ASP A 79 -7.18 7.26 -3.51
N PRO A 80 -7.66 7.47 -2.27
CA PRO A 80 -8.71 8.44 -1.94
C PRO A 80 -8.26 9.91 -1.96
N GLY A 81 -6.95 10.15 -2.09
CA GLY A 81 -6.31 11.45 -2.04
C GLY A 81 -6.16 11.99 -0.62
N ARG A 82 -6.04 13.32 -0.50
CA ARG A 82 -5.84 14.02 0.77
C ARG A 82 -6.70 15.27 0.83
N ALA A 83 -7.56 15.36 1.83
CA ALA A 83 -8.28 16.58 2.16
C ALA A 83 -7.37 17.62 2.80
N ASP A 84 -7.74 18.88 2.65
CA ASP A 84 -7.12 20.04 3.30
C ASP A 84 -7.79 20.38 4.65
N LYS A 85 -8.69 19.53 5.12
CA LYS A 85 -9.43 19.68 6.38
C LYS A 85 -9.59 18.34 7.07
N ASN A 86 -9.92 18.38 8.35
CA ASN A 86 -10.20 17.19 9.14
C ASN A 86 -11.50 16.53 8.66
N ARG A 87 -11.40 15.23 8.30
CA ARG A 87 -12.51 14.38 7.87
C ARG A 87 -12.35 12.99 8.46
N PHE A 88 -13.46 12.32 8.75
CA PHE A 88 -13.43 10.93 9.20
C PHE A 88 -13.12 9.96 8.06
N ASP A 89 -13.70 10.21 6.89
CA ASP A 89 -13.67 9.32 5.72
C ASP A 89 -12.44 9.48 4.83
N LEU A 90 -11.66 10.56 4.99
CA LEU A 90 -10.50 10.86 4.15
C LEU A 90 -9.27 11.26 4.96
N PRO A 91 -8.06 10.94 4.47
CA PRO A 91 -6.83 11.54 4.99
C PRO A 91 -6.90 13.06 4.88
N GLY A 92 -6.30 13.78 5.82
CA GLY A 92 -6.33 15.24 5.87
C GLY A 92 -6.48 15.80 7.28
N SER A 93 -6.11 17.07 7.45
CA SER A 93 -6.10 17.78 8.74
C SER A 93 -6.41 19.25 8.50
N ASP A 94 -7.02 19.93 9.47
CA ASP A 94 -7.20 21.39 9.44
C ASP A 94 -5.86 22.16 9.44
N TYR A 95 -4.76 21.48 9.78
CA TYR A 95 -3.43 22.01 9.55
C TYR A 95 -3.18 22.30 8.06
N LEU A 96 -3.85 21.61 7.14
CA LEU A 96 -3.68 21.79 5.70
C LEU A 96 -4.65 22.81 5.11
N LYS A 97 -5.45 23.50 5.92
CA LYS A 97 -6.49 24.42 5.45
C LYS A 97 -5.92 25.46 4.49
N GLY A 98 -6.53 25.57 3.31
CA GLY A 98 -6.09 26.47 2.24
C GLY A 98 -5.12 25.85 1.23
N MET A 99 -4.61 24.64 1.48
CA MET A 99 -3.78 23.91 0.50
C MET A 99 -4.61 23.33 -0.66
N GLY A 100 -5.93 23.24 -0.51
CA GLY A 100 -6.80 22.55 -1.46
C GLY A 100 -6.69 21.04 -1.35
N ARG A 101 -7.74 20.36 -1.81
CA ARG A 101 -7.82 18.90 -1.79
C ARG A 101 -6.94 18.31 -2.90
N ILE A 102 -6.14 17.30 -2.56
CA ILE A 102 -5.57 16.37 -3.55
C ILE A 102 -6.68 15.37 -3.92
N PRO A 103 -7.15 15.34 -5.18
CA PRO A 103 -8.21 14.44 -5.59
C PRO A 103 -7.76 12.98 -5.54
N GLY A 104 -8.71 12.08 -5.24
CA GLY A 104 -8.46 10.66 -5.34
C GLY A 104 -8.24 10.23 -6.79
N SER A 105 -7.51 9.13 -7.00
CA SER A 105 -7.21 8.64 -8.34
C SER A 105 -7.23 7.12 -8.41
N VAL A 106 -7.66 6.61 -9.56
CA VAL A 106 -7.43 5.21 -9.93
C VAL A 106 -5.96 5.09 -10.31
N LEU A 107 -5.26 4.13 -9.71
CA LEU A 107 -3.87 3.84 -10.04
C LEU A 107 -3.77 2.49 -10.74
N VAL A 108 -2.90 2.42 -11.73
CA VAL A 108 -2.42 1.16 -12.30
C VAL A 108 -1.06 0.87 -11.67
N GLY A 109 -0.99 -0.24 -10.94
CA GLY A 109 0.21 -0.73 -10.28
C GLY A 109 0.84 -1.87 -11.07
N VAL A 110 2.15 -1.84 -11.24
CA VAL A 110 2.94 -3.00 -11.68
C VAL A 110 3.90 -3.35 -10.57
N ARG A 111 3.91 -4.62 -10.16
CA ARG A 111 4.79 -5.15 -9.13
C ARG A 111 5.55 -6.34 -9.67
N ALA A 112 6.84 -6.40 -9.36
CA ALA A 112 7.66 -7.58 -9.59
C ALA A 112 8.35 -7.95 -8.29
N GLY A 113 8.57 -9.23 -8.06
CA GLY A 113 9.28 -9.68 -6.88
C GLY A 113 9.94 -11.03 -7.05
N VAL A 114 10.84 -11.34 -6.13
CA VAL A 114 11.59 -12.58 -6.11
C VAL A 114 11.85 -13.03 -4.68
N THR A 115 11.70 -14.32 -4.46
CA THR A 115 12.09 -14.97 -3.21
C THR A 115 13.61 -15.10 -3.19
N LEU A 116 14.25 -14.47 -2.21
CA LEU A 116 15.68 -14.55 -1.96
C LEU A 116 16.00 -15.78 -1.10
N PHE A 117 17.28 -15.97 -0.75
CA PHE A 117 17.74 -17.06 0.12
C PHE A 117 16.87 -17.18 1.38
N GLY A 118 16.37 -18.40 1.65
CA GLY A 118 15.39 -18.66 2.69
C GLY A 118 13.96 -18.37 2.23
N SER A 119 13.25 -17.50 2.94
CA SER A 119 11.85 -17.13 2.66
C SER A 119 11.65 -15.61 2.56
N ALA A 120 12.74 -14.85 2.41
CA ALA A 120 12.67 -13.40 2.24
C ALA A 120 12.16 -13.05 0.84
N MET A 121 11.32 -12.02 0.73
CA MET A 121 10.75 -11.54 -0.52
C MET A 121 11.23 -10.12 -0.79
N LEU A 122 11.93 -9.93 -1.91
CA LEU A 122 12.25 -8.60 -2.45
C LEU A 122 11.21 -8.27 -3.53
N SER A 123 10.56 -7.11 -3.42
CA SER A 123 9.65 -6.64 -4.47
C SER A 123 9.83 -5.16 -4.78
N ALA A 124 9.51 -4.78 -6.01
CA ALA A 124 9.42 -3.41 -6.45
C ALA A 124 8.05 -3.16 -7.09
N THR A 125 7.45 -2.03 -6.75
CA THR A 125 6.14 -1.60 -7.24
C THR A 125 6.23 -0.21 -7.85
N ILE A 126 5.59 -0.01 -9.00
CA ILE A 126 5.40 1.30 -9.63
C ILE A 126 3.90 1.55 -9.74
N GLU A 127 3.45 2.73 -9.36
CA GLU A 127 2.04 3.13 -9.36
C GLU A 127 1.84 4.38 -10.22
N THR A 128 0.98 4.23 -11.23
CA THR A 128 0.69 5.31 -12.19
C THR A 128 -0.78 5.74 -12.07
N PRO A 129 -1.06 7.01 -11.69
CA PRO A 129 -2.43 7.51 -11.68
C PRO A 129 -2.95 7.66 -13.11
N VAL A 130 -4.15 7.13 -13.37
CA VAL A 130 -4.79 7.19 -14.70
C VAL A 130 -5.95 8.18 -14.80
N THR A 131 -6.56 8.57 -13.67
CA THR A 131 -7.63 9.58 -13.66
C THR A 131 -7.17 10.99 -13.31
N HIS A 132 -6.16 11.12 -12.45
CA HIS A 132 -5.57 12.41 -12.07
C HIS A 132 -4.05 12.35 -12.27
N THR A 133 -3.62 12.31 -13.53
CA THR A 133 -2.21 12.19 -13.93
C THR A 133 -1.32 13.35 -13.46
N SER A 134 -1.92 14.49 -13.09
CA SER A 134 -1.25 15.62 -12.44
C SER A 134 -0.67 15.26 -11.06
N ARG A 135 -1.07 14.14 -10.45
CA ARG A 135 -0.49 13.62 -9.21
C ARG A 135 0.91 13.05 -9.38
N GLY A 136 1.32 12.68 -10.59
CA GLY A 136 2.62 12.06 -10.84
C GLY A 136 2.73 10.60 -10.39
N VAL A 137 3.78 9.95 -10.88
CA VAL A 137 4.07 8.53 -10.64
C VAL A 137 4.88 8.37 -9.35
N SER A 138 4.61 7.31 -8.60
CA SER A 138 5.33 6.88 -7.40
C SER A 138 5.64 5.39 -7.45
N GLY A 139 6.39 4.91 -6.46
CA GLY A 139 6.71 3.51 -6.32
C GLY A 139 7.47 3.24 -5.04
N HIS A 140 7.67 1.97 -4.76
CA HIS A 140 8.41 1.53 -3.58
C HIS A 140 9.16 0.23 -3.84
N VAL A 141 10.18 -0.02 -3.01
CA VAL A 141 10.90 -1.28 -2.94
C VAL A 141 10.77 -1.82 -1.53
N ASP A 142 10.36 -3.08 -1.40
CA ASP A 142 10.16 -3.75 -0.12
C ASP A 142 11.06 -4.97 0.00
N LEU A 143 11.57 -5.20 1.21
CA LEU A 143 12.17 -6.45 1.63
C LEU A 143 11.38 -6.98 2.83
N ALA A 144 10.58 -8.02 2.60
CA ALA A 144 9.82 -8.72 3.63
C ALA A 144 10.59 -9.98 4.06
N VAL A 145 10.87 -10.10 5.36
CA VAL A 145 11.67 -11.19 5.93
C VAL A 145 10.84 -11.89 7.02
N PRO A 146 10.45 -13.16 6.82
CA PRO A 146 9.92 -13.98 7.91
C PRO A 146 11.02 -14.22 8.94
N VAL A 147 10.88 -13.62 10.12
CA VAL A 147 11.88 -13.71 11.21
C VAL A 147 11.52 -14.77 12.25
N PHE A 148 10.25 -15.18 12.28
CA PHE A 148 9.77 -16.21 13.18
C PHE A 148 8.67 -17.02 12.50
N LYS A 149 8.76 -18.35 12.58
CA LYS A 149 7.72 -19.26 12.13
C LYS A 149 7.71 -20.49 13.02
N ALA A 150 6.70 -20.60 13.88
CA ALA A 150 6.54 -21.74 14.78
C ALA A 150 5.06 -22.03 15.03
N GLY A 151 4.67 -23.28 14.82
CA GLY A 151 3.28 -23.71 14.97
C GLY A 151 2.34 -22.89 14.08
N ARG A 152 1.46 -22.12 14.71
CA ARG A 152 0.43 -21.29 14.06
C ARG A 152 0.78 -19.82 13.98
N HIS A 153 2.01 -19.45 14.33
CA HIS A 153 2.46 -18.06 14.40
C HIS A 153 3.56 -17.81 13.36
N GLU A 154 3.44 -16.68 12.68
CA GLU A 154 4.45 -16.17 11.77
C GLU A 154 4.64 -14.67 12.02
N ILE A 155 5.90 -14.23 12.11
CA ILE A 155 6.25 -12.82 12.23
C ILE A 155 7.10 -12.44 11.03
N VAL A 156 6.67 -11.40 10.32
CA VAL A 156 7.35 -10.85 9.15
C VAL A 156 7.78 -9.42 9.47
N VAL A 157 9.05 -9.13 9.22
CA VAL A 157 9.59 -7.77 9.28
C VAL A 157 9.75 -7.25 7.86
N THR A 158 9.20 -6.09 7.56
CA THR A 158 9.30 -5.48 6.24
C THR A 158 10.00 -4.14 6.31
N GLY A 159 11.10 -4.00 5.59
CA GLY A 159 11.72 -2.71 5.28
C GLY A 159 11.21 -2.21 3.93
N SER A 160 10.93 -0.92 3.81
CA SER A 160 10.43 -0.32 2.56
C SER A 160 11.06 1.05 2.31
N VAL A 161 11.31 1.36 1.04
CA VAL A 161 11.75 2.67 0.57
C VAL A 161 10.78 3.14 -0.50
N HIS A 162 10.24 4.35 -0.33
CA HIS A 162 9.28 4.94 -1.25
C HIS A 162 9.86 6.18 -1.94
N GLY A 163 9.50 6.35 -3.20
CA GLY A 163 9.91 7.49 -4.01
C GLY A 163 8.96 7.79 -5.15
N GLY A 164 9.26 8.85 -5.88
CA GLY A 164 8.39 9.31 -6.95
C GLY A 164 8.95 10.45 -7.77
N THR A 165 8.19 10.77 -8.82
CA THR A 165 8.48 11.86 -9.75
C THR A 165 8.40 13.23 -9.07
N GLY A 166 9.00 14.25 -9.66
CA GLY A 166 8.89 15.63 -9.11
C GLY A 166 7.45 16.11 -9.04
N ARG A 167 6.61 15.68 -9.98
CA ARG A 167 5.16 15.94 -9.95
C ARG A 167 4.50 15.33 -8.70
N TYR A 168 4.84 14.08 -8.37
CA TYR A 168 4.38 13.43 -7.14
C TYR A 168 4.85 14.20 -5.90
N MET A 169 6.14 14.48 -5.83
CA MET A 169 6.70 15.17 -4.67
C MET A 169 6.11 16.56 -4.48
N GLN A 170 5.95 17.34 -5.55
CA GLN A 170 5.35 18.66 -5.48
C GLN A 170 3.88 18.58 -5.06
N THR A 171 3.14 17.54 -5.48
CA THR A 171 1.74 17.35 -5.08
C THR A 171 1.61 17.05 -3.58
N PHE A 172 2.46 16.18 -3.04
CA PHE A 172 2.31 15.70 -1.67
C PHE A 172 3.07 16.50 -0.61
N TYR A 173 4.21 17.10 -0.98
CA TYR A 173 5.12 17.80 -0.07
C TYR A 173 5.41 19.26 -0.48
N GLY A 174 4.93 19.71 -1.63
CA GLY A 174 5.14 21.07 -2.11
C GLY A 174 4.09 22.07 -1.63
N VAL A 175 4.41 23.35 -1.79
CA VAL A 175 3.50 24.49 -1.58
C VAL A 175 3.70 25.45 -2.76
N THR A 176 2.66 25.63 -3.58
CA THR A 176 2.69 26.60 -4.69
C THR A 176 2.48 28.03 -4.19
N ASP A 177 2.80 29.03 -5.01
CA ASP A 177 2.56 30.43 -4.67
C ASP A 177 1.06 30.71 -4.40
N ALA A 178 0.18 30.12 -5.22
CA ALA A 178 -1.26 30.21 -5.01
C ALA A 178 -1.70 29.61 -3.67
N GLN A 179 -1.15 28.45 -3.30
CA GLN A 179 -1.42 27.83 -2.00
C GLN A 179 -0.84 28.66 -0.84
N SER A 180 0.31 29.30 -1.03
CA SER A 180 0.90 30.16 -0.01
C SER A 180 0.03 31.39 0.28
N MET A 181 -0.61 31.96 -0.73
CA MET A 181 -1.57 33.07 -0.54
C MET A 181 -2.88 32.63 0.15
N ALA A 182 -3.28 31.37 -0.01
CA ALA A 182 -4.53 30.83 0.53
C ALA A 182 -4.34 30.09 1.88
N SER A 183 -3.11 29.90 2.33
CA SER A 183 -2.77 29.14 3.53
C SER A 183 -1.73 29.87 4.38
N ARG A 184 -1.29 29.24 5.47
CA ARG A 184 -0.23 29.79 6.33
C ARG A 184 1.19 29.37 5.92
N PHE A 185 1.32 28.57 4.86
CA PHE A 185 2.59 27.99 4.47
C PHE A 185 3.34 28.89 3.50
N ARG A 186 4.67 28.95 3.64
CA ARG A 186 5.53 29.62 2.66
C ARG A 186 5.65 28.76 1.39
N PRO A 187 5.89 29.36 0.21
CA PRO A 187 6.12 28.59 -1.00
C PRO A 187 7.29 27.63 -0.81
N TYR A 188 7.14 26.41 -1.34
CA TYR A 188 8.11 25.34 -1.18
C TYR A 188 8.08 24.43 -2.39
N SER A 189 9.20 24.38 -3.11
CA SER A 189 9.34 23.53 -4.30
C SER A 189 10.24 22.34 -4.03
N VAL A 190 9.81 21.17 -4.50
CA VAL A 190 10.53 19.91 -4.34
C VAL A 190 10.60 19.16 -5.66
N GLY A 191 11.77 18.61 -5.95
CA GLY A 191 12.00 17.69 -7.08
C GLY A 191 11.67 16.24 -6.74
N GLY A 192 11.78 15.37 -7.74
CA GLY A 192 11.60 13.91 -7.57
C GLY A 192 12.73 13.28 -6.75
N GLY A 193 12.47 12.10 -6.21
CA GLY A 193 13.43 11.39 -5.38
C GLY A 193 12.78 10.40 -4.42
N ILE A 194 13.57 9.95 -3.44
CA ILE A 194 13.14 9.07 -2.35
C ILE A 194 12.64 9.94 -1.21
N ASP A 195 11.34 9.85 -0.89
CA ASP A 195 10.72 10.67 0.16
C ASP A 195 10.69 10.00 1.52
N SER A 196 10.67 8.67 1.57
CA SER A 196 10.51 8.00 2.86
C SER A 196 11.14 6.60 2.91
N ALA A 197 11.49 6.21 4.14
CA ALA A 197 11.86 4.86 4.49
C ALA A 197 10.96 4.38 5.63
N SER A 198 10.54 3.13 5.58
CA SER A 198 9.64 2.53 6.56
C SER A 198 10.16 1.19 7.06
N MET A 199 9.77 0.85 8.28
CA MET A 199 9.95 -0.47 8.86
C MET A 199 8.66 -0.88 9.56
N SER A 200 8.22 -2.11 9.32
CA SER A 200 7.02 -2.67 9.94
C SER A 200 7.23 -4.10 10.39
N VAL A 201 6.42 -4.51 11.35
CA VAL A 201 6.33 -5.87 11.86
C VAL A 201 4.88 -6.31 11.72
N ALA A 202 4.66 -7.44 11.05
CA ALA A 202 3.37 -8.09 10.93
C ALA A 202 3.41 -9.43 11.66
N TRP A 203 2.44 -9.67 12.53
CA TRP A 203 2.21 -10.93 13.20
C TRP A 203 0.94 -11.58 12.64
N ASN A 204 1.13 -12.74 12.01
CA ASN A 204 0.08 -13.61 11.53
C ASN A 204 -0.12 -14.75 12.54
N TRP A 205 -1.36 -14.94 12.98
CA TRP A 205 -1.73 -16.06 13.83
C TRP A 205 -2.92 -16.81 13.25
N SER A 206 -2.68 -18.03 12.76
CA SER A 206 -3.75 -18.93 12.33
C SER A 206 -4.48 -19.47 13.56
N LEU A 207 -5.66 -18.94 13.87
CA LEU A 207 -6.47 -19.39 15.01
C LEU A 207 -7.05 -20.78 14.72
N SER A 208 -7.51 -21.01 13.49
CA SER A 208 -8.01 -22.30 13.00
C SER A 208 -7.75 -22.41 11.48
N GLN A 209 -8.36 -23.40 10.82
CA GLN A 209 -8.30 -23.55 9.36
C GLN A 209 -8.99 -22.38 8.62
N HIS A 210 -9.98 -21.75 9.25
CA HIS A 210 -10.77 -20.67 8.65
C HIS A 210 -10.42 -19.31 9.24
N TRP A 211 -10.04 -19.24 10.52
CA TRP A 211 -9.82 -17.97 11.21
C TRP A 211 -8.34 -17.65 11.33
N SER A 212 -7.96 -16.41 10.99
CA SER A 212 -6.63 -15.87 11.25
C SER A 212 -6.71 -14.48 11.86
N LEU A 213 -5.78 -14.17 12.75
CA LEU A 213 -5.56 -12.84 13.29
C LEU A 213 -4.32 -12.24 12.62
N LEU A 214 -4.43 -10.96 12.23
CA LEU A 214 -3.32 -10.15 11.75
C LEU A 214 -3.14 -8.96 12.69
N ALA A 215 -1.91 -8.71 13.11
CA ALA A 215 -1.54 -7.49 13.82
C ALA A 215 -0.28 -6.90 13.19
N THR A 216 -0.32 -5.63 12.81
CA THR A 216 0.78 -4.92 12.16
C THR A 216 1.07 -3.63 12.91
N ALA A 217 2.34 -3.34 13.12
CA ALA A 217 2.80 -2.03 13.60
C ALA A 217 4.00 -1.58 12.77
N GLY A 218 4.15 -0.27 12.58
CA GLY A 218 5.25 0.25 11.79
C GLY A 218 5.55 1.71 12.03
N VAL A 219 6.68 2.13 11.47
CA VAL A 219 7.15 3.50 11.45
C VAL A 219 7.59 3.87 10.05
N THR A 220 7.21 5.06 9.62
CA THR A 220 7.67 5.70 8.39
C THR A 220 8.44 6.96 8.77
N ARG A 221 9.61 7.16 8.18
CA ARG A 221 10.42 8.36 8.31
C ARG A 221 10.54 9.08 6.98
N LEU A 222 10.14 10.34 6.96
CA LEU A 222 10.35 11.26 5.84
C LEU A 222 11.82 11.69 5.77
N LEU A 223 12.37 11.66 4.57
CA LEU A 223 13.78 11.86 4.29
C LEU A 223 14.04 13.21 3.63
N GLY A 224 15.25 13.74 3.84
CA GLY A 224 15.74 14.95 3.19
C GLY A 224 14.74 16.10 3.20
N ARG A 225 14.62 16.75 2.03
CA ARG A 225 13.75 17.91 1.77
C ARG A 225 12.26 17.64 1.97
N TYR A 226 11.83 16.39 1.80
CA TYR A 226 10.41 16.05 1.94
C TYR A 226 9.97 16.16 3.41
N GLY A 227 10.85 15.75 4.33
CA GLY A 227 10.67 15.98 5.76
C GLY A 227 10.88 17.43 6.23
N ASP A 228 11.45 18.30 5.40
CA ASP A 228 11.59 19.75 5.65
C ASP A 228 10.41 20.58 5.12
N SER A 229 9.46 19.92 4.46
CA SER A 229 8.30 20.61 3.92
C SER A 229 7.52 21.37 5.00
N PRO A 230 7.07 22.62 4.75
CA PRO A 230 6.30 23.40 5.71
C PRO A 230 5.01 22.70 6.18
N ILE A 231 4.48 21.77 5.39
CA ILE A 231 3.27 21.01 5.74
C ILE A 231 3.56 19.80 6.63
N VAL A 232 4.83 19.43 6.83
CA VAL A 232 5.25 18.32 7.70
C VAL A 232 5.41 18.83 9.13
N GLN A 233 4.67 18.22 10.04
CA GLN A 233 4.72 18.50 11.49
C GLN A 233 5.67 17.54 12.21
N SER A 234 5.78 16.29 11.74
CA SER A 234 6.67 15.26 12.26
C SER A 234 7.30 14.47 11.13
N ARG A 235 8.62 14.32 11.15
CA ARG A 235 9.33 13.49 10.18
C ARG A 235 9.11 11.99 10.39
N SER A 236 8.68 11.57 11.57
CA SER A 236 8.43 10.17 11.88
C SER A 236 6.98 9.97 12.24
N ASN A 237 6.33 9.05 11.54
CA ASN A 237 4.96 8.64 11.79
C ASN A 237 4.90 7.17 12.10
N TYR A 238 4.19 6.84 13.17
CA TYR A 238 3.89 5.47 13.56
C TYR A 238 2.50 5.07 13.06
N TYR A 239 2.24 3.79 12.94
CA TYR A 239 0.89 3.28 12.71
C TYR A 239 0.76 1.88 13.31
N GLY A 240 -0.47 1.46 13.55
CA GLY A 240 -0.78 0.14 14.05
C GLY A 240 -2.17 -0.29 13.60
N MET A 241 -2.32 -1.56 13.26
CA MET A 241 -3.59 -2.16 12.87
C MET A 241 -3.67 -3.58 13.40
N ALA A 242 -4.85 -4.02 13.82
CA ALA A 242 -5.12 -5.42 14.08
C ALA A 242 -6.49 -5.79 13.50
N GLY A 243 -6.65 -7.03 13.11
CA GLY A 243 -7.88 -7.51 12.52
C GLY A 243 -7.96 -9.02 12.49
N VAL A 244 -9.15 -9.49 12.16
CA VAL A 244 -9.45 -10.91 12.00
C VAL A 244 -9.89 -11.15 10.57
N SER A 245 -9.45 -12.26 10.00
CA SER A 245 -9.83 -12.73 8.68
C SER A 245 -10.49 -14.10 8.79
N TYR A 246 -11.57 -14.29 8.03
CA TYR A 246 -12.22 -15.56 7.80
C TYR A 246 -11.98 -15.99 6.35
N LYS A 247 -11.27 -17.10 6.17
CA LYS A 247 -11.10 -17.80 4.91
C LYS A 247 -12.18 -18.87 4.78
N PHE A 248 -12.84 -18.90 3.62
CA PHE A 248 -13.89 -19.87 3.26
C PHE A 248 -13.30 -21.19 2.78
#